data_AF-D5FI34-F1
#
_entry.id   AF-D5FI34-F1
#
_cell.length_a   1.000
_cell.length_b   1.000
_cell.length_c   1.000
_cell.angle_alpha   90.00
_cell.angle_beta   90.00
_cell.angle_gamma   90.00
#
_symmetry.space_group_name_H-M   'P 1'
#
loop_
_entity.id
_entity.type
_entity.pdbx_description
1 polymer ?
#
loop_
_entity_poly.entity_id
_entity_poly.type
_entity_poly.pdbx_seq_one_letter_code
_entity_poly.pdbx_strand_id
1 'polypeptide(L)'
;EKDTDEAADTVGCCSLRCEHVTLNEELDGKKYVVEFDFLGKDSIRYYNKVPVEKQVFKNLKIFKEDKEPGDDLFDRLDTSTLNSHLRSLMPGLTAKVFRTYNASITLQNQLEELTNPKASVNEKMLSYNRANRMVAVLCNHQRAVPKTHEKSMENLENKIKDKKTELKEAKLALEKA
;
A
#
# COMPACT_ATOMS: atom_id res chain seq x y z
N GLU A 1 -18.16 5.58 20.43
CA GLU A 1 -16.90 6.33 20.27
C GLU A 1 -15.77 5.54 20.93
N LYS A 2 -14.49 5.78 20.58
CA LYS A 2 -13.34 5.26 21.33
C LYS A 2 -12.94 6.31 22.37
N ASP A 3 -12.70 5.90 23.61
CA ASP A 3 -12.16 6.73 24.71
C ASP A 3 -11.00 7.61 24.22
N THR A 4 -11.15 8.92 24.39
CA THR A 4 -10.44 9.96 23.63
C THR A 4 -9.12 10.44 24.22
N ASP A 5 -8.68 9.98 25.40
CA ASP A 5 -7.57 10.66 26.09
C ASP A 5 -6.20 9.95 26.02
N GLU A 6 -6.14 8.68 25.57
CA GLU A 6 -4.85 7.95 25.45
C GLU A 6 -4.60 7.27 24.10
N ALA A 7 -5.62 7.19 23.24
CA ALA A 7 -5.47 6.57 21.92
C ALA A 7 -5.06 7.62 20.88
N ALA A 8 -4.01 7.33 20.10
CA ALA A 8 -3.68 8.15 18.94
C ALA A 8 -4.91 8.27 18.02
N ASP A 9 -5.20 9.51 17.59
CA ASP A 9 -6.30 9.83 16.68
C ASP A 9 -6.08 9.15 15.33
N THR A 10 -6.69 7.98 15.19
CA THR A 10 -6.50 7.08 14.06
C THR A 10 -7.85 6.80 13.43
N VAL A 11 -7.91 6.94 12.11
CA VAL A 11 -9.15 6.84 11.34
C VAL A 11 -9.08 5.72 10.30
N GLY A 12 -10.26 5.24 9.90
CA GLY A 12 -10.45 4.34 8.78
C GLY A 12 -11.50 4.88 7.81
N CYS A 13 -11.87 4.09 6.80
CA CYS A 13 -12.73 4.54 5.70
C CYS A 13 -14.05 5.20 6.15
N CYS A 14 -14.81 4.57 7.06
CA CYS A 14 -16.08 5.13 7.54
C CYS A 14 -15.93 6.26 8.57
N SER A 15 -14.71 6.52 9.07
CA SER A 15 -14.45 7.56 10.08
C SER A 15 -13.49 8.63 9.56
N LEU A 16 -13.40 8.76 8.23
CA LEU A 16 -12.63 9.85 7.62
C LEU A 16 -13.34 11.17 7.90
N ARG A 17 -12.58 12.19 8.27
CA ARG A 17 -13.02 13.58 8.40
C ARG A 17 -12.67 14.39 7.15
N CYS A 18 -13.24 15.58 7.04
CA CYS A 18 -13.00 16.46 5.91
C CYS A 18 -11.53 16.88 5.79
N GLU A 19 -10.79 17.06 6.88
CA GLU A 19 -9.36 17.42 6.84
C GLU A 19 -8.46 16.35 6.20
N HIS A 20 -8.87 15.08 6.18
CA HIS A 20 -8.06 13.96 5.67
C HIS A 20 -8.04 13.82 4.15
N VAL A 21 -8.83 14.63 3.44
CA VAL A 21 -9.07 14.48 2.00
C VAL A 21 -9.02 15.82 1.29
N THR A 22 -8.09 15.99 0.35
CA THR A 22 -8.00 17.16 -0.53
C THR A 22 -8.46 16.80 -1.94
N LEU A 23 -9.34 17.63 -2.51
CA LEU A 23 -9.93 17.41 -3.84
C LEU A 23 -9.26 18.33 -4.87
N ASN A 24 -8.57 17.75 -5.85
CA ASN A 24 -7.90 18.46 -6.91
C ASN A 24 -8.57 18.15 -8.25
N GLU A 25 -9.10 19.16 -8.96
CA GLU A 25 -9.73 18.93 -10.28
C GLU A 25 -8.71 18.45 -11.32
N GLU A 26 -7.48 18.95 -11.25
CA GLU A 26 -6.34 18.48 -12.03
C GLU A 26 -5.07 18.54 -11.17
N LEU A 27 -4.28 17.46 -11.17
CA LEU A 27 -3.00 17.37 -10.47
C LEU A 27 -2.09 16.39 -11.21
N ASP A 28 -0.82 16.76 -11.43
CA ASP A 28 0.19 15.94 -12.12
C ASP A 28 -0.29 15.42 -13.50
N GLY A 29 -1.06 16.25 -14.24
CA GLY A 29 -1.64 15.90 -15.55
C GLY A 29 -2.81 14.91 -15.48
N LYS A 30 -3.32 14.58 -14.30
CA LYS A 30 -4.47 13.69 -14.08
C LYS A 30 -5.67 14.50 -13.61
N LYS A 31 -6.86 14.14 -14.11
CA LYS A 31 -8.12 14.76 -13.69
C LYS A 31 -8.73 14.06 -12.50
N TYR A 32 -9.47 14.81 -11.68
CA TYR A 32 -10.25 14.31 -10.54
C TYR A 32 -9.39 13.53 -9.54
N VAL A 33 -8.35 14.19 -9.02
CA VAL A 33 -7.40 13.56 -8.09
C VAL A 33 -7.82 13.83 -6.66
N VAL A 34 -7.96 12.74 -5.90
CA VAL A 34 -8.23 12.76 -4.47
C VAL A 34 -6.92 12.48 -3.74
N GLU A 35 -6.48 13.43 -2.94
CA GLU A 35 -5.32 13.30 -2.08
C GLU A 35 -5.78 12.93 -0.67
N PHE A 36 -5.32 11.78 -0.19
CA PHE A 36 -5.58 11.28 1.16
C PHE A 36 -4.35 11.50 2.03
N ASP A 37 -4.56 12.03 3.23
CA ASP A 37 -3.51 12.17 4.24
C ASP A 37 -4.09 12.00 5.64
N PHE A 38 -3.86 10.86 6.27
CA PHE A 38 -4.35 10.57 7.61
C PHE A 38 -3.53 9.50 8.32
N LEU A 39 -3.69 9.39 9.65
CA LEU A 39 -3.12 8.31 10.44
C LEU A 39 -4.09 7.14 10.53
N GLY A 40 -3.68 5.99 10.03
CA GLY A 40 -4.45 4.74 10.10
C GLY A 40 -4.11 3.91 11.33
N LYS A 41 -4.37 2.61 11.26
CA LYS A 41 -4.03 1.63 12.32
C LYS A 41 -2.55 1.76 12.74
N ASP A 42 -2.29 1.67 14.04
CA ASP A 42 -0.96 1.76 14.64
C ASP A 42 -0.25 3.10 14.34
N SER A 43 -1.04 4.16 14.07
CA SER A 43 -0.58 5.51 13.69
C SER A 43 0.31 5.55 12.44
N ILE A 44 0.13 4.59 11.53
CA ILE A 44 0.83 4.57 10.26
C ILE A 44 0.14 5.56 9.31
N ARG A 45 0.89 6.55 8.83
CA ARG A 45 0.40 7.51 7.85
C ARG A 45 0.00 6.81 6.55
N TYR A 46 -1.21 7.11 6.08
CA TYR A 46 -1.65 6.78 4.74
C TYR A 46 -1.63 8.08 3.92
N TYR A 47 -0.71 8.14 2.97
CA TYR A 47 -0.59 9.26 2.03
C TYR A 47 -0.69 8.73 0.60
N ASN A 48 -1.69 9.17 -0.15
CA ASN A 48 -1.88 8.72 -1.53
C ASN A 48 -2.64 9.74 -2.37
N LYS A 49 -2.23 9.90 -3.64
CA LYS A 49 -2.90 10.73 -4.64
C LYS A 49 -3.51 9.82 -5.70
N VAL A 50 -4.83 9.68 -5.67
CA VAL A 50 -5.53 8.70 -6.50
C VAL A 50 -6.46 9.43 -7.47
N PRO A 51 -6.29 9.28 -8.79
CA PRO A 51 -7.31 9.70 -9.75
C PRO A 51 -8.55 8.82 -9.57
N VAL A 52 -9.71 9.44 -9.43
CA VAL A 52 -10.99 8.74 -9.26
C VAL A 52 -11.93 9.04 -10.41
N GLU A 53 -13.01 8.27 -10.49
CA GLU A 53 -14.07 8.57 -11.44
C GLU A 53 -14.74 9.92 -11.15
N LYS A 54 -15.15 10.62 -12.21
CA LYS A 54 -15.79 11.94 -12.11
C LYS A 54 -16.98 11.96 -11.15
N GLN A 55 -17.78 10.88 -11.12
CA GLN A 55 -18.93 10.80 -10.21
C GLN A 55 -18.51 10.70 -8.75
N VAL A 56 -17.45 9.93 -8.45
CA VAL A 56 -16.89 9.82 -7.10
C VAL A 56 -16.37 11.17 -6.64
N PHE A 57 -15.63 11.88 -7.50
CA PHE A 57 -15.11 13.21 -7.18
C PHE A 57 -16.23 14.23 -6.89
N LYS A 58 -17.28 14.24 -7.71
CA LYS A 58 -18.46 15.08 -7.48
C LYS A 58 -19.16 14.75 -6.16
N ASN A 59 -19.35 13.47 -5.87
CA ASN A 59 -19.97 13.04 -4.61
C ASN A 59 -19.14 13.46 -3.41
N LEU A 60 -17.81 13.32 -3.48
CA LEU A 60 -16.90 13.78 -2.42
C LEU A 60 -16.97 15.29 -2.21
N LYS A 61 -17.18 16.08 -3.28
CA LYS A 61 -17.39 17.53 -3.16
C LYS A 61 -18.66 17.83 -2.36
N ILE A 62 -19.77 17.18 -2.70
CA ILE A 62 -21.05 17.31 -1.97
C ILE A 62 -20.90 16.86 -0.51
N PHE A 63 -20.18 15.76 -0.26
CA PHE A 63 -19.98 15.26 1.10
C PHE A 63 -19.15 16.20 2.00
N LYS A 64 -18.46 17.18 1.42
CA LYS A 64 -17.70 18.21 2.13
C LYS A 64 -18.40 19.58 2.15
N GLU A 65 -19.53 19.74 1.46
CA GLU A 65 -20.30 20.99 1.49
C GLU A 65 -20.87 21.23 2.88
N ASP A 66 -20.84 22.49 3.34
CA ASP A 66 -21.34 22.95 4.64
C ASP A 66 -20.77 22.18 5.86
N LYS A 67 -19.53 21.69 5.76
CA LYS A 67 -18.81 20.97 6.83
C LYS A 67 -17.50 21.64 7.23
N GLU A 68 -17.18 21.55 8.51
CA GLU A 68 -15.88 21.96 9.07
C GLU A 68 -14.80 20.89 8.84
N PRO A 69 -13.50 21.23 8.94
CA PRO A 69 -12.42 20.26 8.74
C PRO A 69 -12.50 19.02 9.65
N GLY A 70 -12.99 19.20 10.89
CA GLY A 70 -13.15 18.13 11.87
C GLY A 70 -14.42 17.29 11.69
N ASP A 71 -15.32 17.64 10.78
CA ASP A 71 -16.56 16.89 10.58
C ASP A 71 -16.33 15.61 9.77
N ASP A 72 -17.10 14.58 10.07
CA ASP A 72 -17.10 13.31 9.35
C ASP A 72 -17.45 13.51 7.87
N LEU A 73 -16.59 13.00 7.00
CA LEU A 73 -16.79 13.00 5.56
C LEU A 73 -18.05 12.20 5.19
N PHE A 74 -18.30 11.08 5.89
CA PHE A 74 -19.47 10.23 5.70
C PHE A 74 -20.37 10.24 6.94
N ASP A 75 -21.00 11.40 7.20
CA ASP A 75 -21.85 11.68 8.37
C ASP A 75 -23.06 10.75 8.54
N ARG A 76 -23.51 10.09 7.47
CA ARG A 76 -24.65 9.17 7.48
C ARG A 76 -24.27 7.70 7.32
N LEU A 77 -22.97 7.38 7.43
CA LEU A 77 -22.45 6.04 7.23
C LEU A 77 -21.61 5.61 8.42
N ASP A 78 -21.94 4.44 8.97
CA ASP A 78 -21.07 3.77 9.94
C ASP A 78 -20.67 2.37 9.44
N THR A 79 -19.74 1.75 10.18
CA THR A 79 -19.24 0.41 9.85
C THR A 79 -20.32 -0.67 9.98
N SER A 80 -21.33 -0.47 10.83
CA SER A 80 -22.41 -1.44 11.02
C SER A 80 -23.35 -1.47 9.82
N THR A 81 -23.75 -0.29 9.35
CA THR A 81 -24.60 -0.06 8.19
C THR A 81 -23.93 -0.56 6.93
N LEU A 82 -22.64 -0.23 6.73
CA LEU A 82 -21.86 -0.75 5.61
C LEU A 82 -21.81 -2.28 5.61
N ASN A 83 -21.46 -2.91 6.73
CA ASN A 83 -21.38 -4.37 6.79
C ASN A 83 -22.75 -5.05 6.65
N SER A 84 -23.83 -4.41 7.10
CA SER A 84 -25.19 -4.92 6.91
C SER A 84 -25.57 -4.92 5.42
N HIS A 85 -25.24 -3.85 4.70
CA HIS A 85 -25.41 -3.81 3.25
C HIS A 85 -24.57 -4.88 2.55
N LEU A 86 -23.29 -5.04 2.92
CA LEU A 86 -22.41 -6.05 2.33
C LEU A 86 -22.92 -7.48 2.55
N ARG A 87 -23.41 -7.80 3.75
CA ARG A 87 -24.00 -9.12 4.04
C ARG A 87 -25.24 -9.41 3.21
N SER A 88 -26.02 -8.38 2.87
CA SER A 88 -27.19 -8.52 1.99
C SER A 88 -26.81 -8.87 0.56
N LEU A 89 -25.63 -8.44 0.10
CA LEU A 89 -25.11 -8.76 -1.22
C LEU A 89 -24.49 -10.16 -1.28
N MET A 90 -23.84 -10.59 -0.19
CA MET A 90 -23.25 -11.92 -0.07
C MET A 90 -23.18 -12.35 1.39
N PRO A 91 -23.72 -13.53 1.77
CA PRO A 91 -23.61 -14.05 3.12
C PRO A 91 -22.16 -14.11 3.61
N GLY A 92 -21.91 -13.55 4.80
CA GLY A 92 -20.56 -13.53 5.41
C GLY A 92 -19.63 -12.43 4.88
N LEU A 93 -20.04 -11.63 3.88
CA LEU A 93 -19.21 -10.54 3.36
C LEU A 93 -19.12 -9.38 4.36
N THR A 94 -17.89 -8.89 4.57
CA THR A 94 -17.60 -7.72 5.43
C THR A 94 -16.50 -6.88 4.79
N ALA A 95 -16.32 -5.64 5.25
CA ALA A 95 -15.28 -4.75 4.74
C ALA A 95 -13.86 -5.36 4.82
N LYS A 96 -13.57 -6.18 5.86
CA LYS A 96 -12.27 -6.87 6.02
C LYS A 96 -12.00 -7.87 4.89
N VAL A 97 -13.05 -8.52 4.37
CA VAL A 97 -12.91 -9.55 3.32
C VAL A 97 -12.31 -8.95 2.06
N PHE A 98 -12.65 -7.70 1.72
CA PHE A 98 -12.05 -7.00 0.57
C PHE A 98 -10.54 -6.84 0.70
N ARG A 99 -10.02 -6.54 1.90
CA ARG A 99 -8.57 -6.44 2.11
C ARG A 99 -7.88 -7.79 1.90
N THR A 100 -8.48 -8.87 2.40
CA THR A 100 -7.96 -10.24 2.21
C THR A 100 -8.04 -10.67 0.75
N TYR A 101 -9.15 -10.42 0.07
CA TYR A 101 -9.34 -10.73 -1.34
C TYR A 101 -8.31 -9.98 -2.20
N ASN A 102 -8.23 -8.65 -2.08
CA ASN A 102 -7.32 -7.83 -2.87
C ASN A 102 -5.85 -8.20 -2.63
N ALA A 103 -5.47 -8.51 -1.39
CA ALA A 103 -4.12 -8.97 -1.08
C ALA A 103 -3.81 -10.33 -1.75
N SER A 104 -4.74 -11.29 -1.65
CA SER A 104 -4.54 -12.65 -2.16
C SER A 104 -4.49 -12.68 -3.69
N ILE A 105 -5.42 -11.98 -4.36
CA ILE A 105 -5.44 -11.92 -5.82
C ILE A 105 -4.24 -11.17 -6.39
N THR A 106 -3.80 -10.09 -5.71
CA THR A 106 -2.58 -9.38 -6.10
C THR A 106 -1.36 -10.29 -6.01
N LEU A 107 -1.21 -11.05 -4.91
CA LEU A 107 -0.10 -12.00 -4.78
C LEU A 107 -0.12 -13.03 -5.89
N GLN A 108 -1.27 -13.65 -6.14
CA GLN A 108 -1.43 -14.66 -7.17
C GLN A 108 -1.04 -14.12 -8.55
N ASN A 109 -1.63 -13.00 -8.97
CA ASN A 109 -1.36 -12.40 -10.27
C ASN A 109 0.12 -12.00 -10.41
N GLN A 110 0.72 -11.43 -9.36
CA GLN A 110 2.14 -11.05 -9.38
C GLN A 110 3.07 -12.27 -9.44
N LEU A 111 2.72 -13.38 -8.80
CA LEU A 111 3.50 -14.62 -8.90
C LEU A 111 3.38 -15.23 -10.30
N GLU A 112 2.21 -15.22 -10.91
CA GLU A 112 1.99 -15.67 -12.29
C GLU A 112 2.80 -14.83 -13.29
N GLU A 113 2.88 -13.51 -13.08
CA GLU A 113 3.60 -12.58 -13.95
C GLU A 113 5.14 -12.65 -13.75
N LEU A 114 5.61 -12.69 -12.50
CA LEU A 114 7.04 -12.50 -12.19
C LEU A 114 7.84 -13.81 -12.08
N THR A 115 7.19 -14.97 -11.99
CA THR A 115 7.88 -16.24 -11.71
C THR A 115 8.26 -16.96 -13.00
N ASN A 116 9.56 -17.00 -13.32
CA ASN A 116 10.07 -17.81 -14.42
C ASN A 116 10.29 -19.28 -13.97
N PRO A 117 9.66 -20.28 -14.63
CA PRO A 117 9.82 -21.69 -14.27
C PRO A 117 11.27 -22.20 -14.35
N LYS A 118 12.06 -21.65 -15.27
CA LYS A 118 13.47 -22.05 -15.51
C LYS A 118 14.46 -21.34 -14.58
N ALA A 119 14.00 -20.38 -13.77
CA ALA A 119 14.87 -19.64 -12.87
C ALA A 119 15.35 -20.52 -11.71
N SER A 120 16.52 -20.17 -11.16
CA SER A 120 17.07 -20.77 -9.96
C SER A 120 16.16 -20.52 -8.74
N VAL A 121 16.37 -21.29 -7.66
CA VAL A 121 15.62 -21.12 -6.41
C VAL A 121 15.77 -19.70 -5.85
N ASN A 122 16.98 -19.14 -5.91
CA ASN A 122 17.27 -17.78 -5.43
C ASN A 122 16.51 -16.71 -6.24
N GLU A 123 16.44 -16.86 -7.56
CA GLU A 123 15.68 -15.94 -8.42
C GLU A 123 14.18 -16.06 -8.20
N LYS A 124 13.65 -17.28 -8.02
CA LYS A 124 12.24 -17.49 -7.66
C LYS A 124 11.90 -16.87 -6.30
N MET A 125 12.80 -16.98 -5.33
CA MET A 125 12.63 -16.32 -4.03
C MET A 125 12.62 -14.78 -4.17
N LEU A 126 13.45 -14.23 -5.06
CA LEU A 126 13.40 -12.80 -5.38
C LEU A 126 12.06 -12.39 -6.02
N SER A 127 11.54 -13.17 -6.99
CA SER A 127 10.22 -12.93 -7.58
C SER A 127 9.11 -12.98 -6.53
N TYR A 128 9.15 -13.97 -5.63
CA TYR A 128 8.20 -14.07 -4.50
C TYR A 128 8.27 -12.83 -3.60
N ASN A 129 9.47 -12.40 -3.22
CA ASN A 129 9.65 -11.22 -2.37
C ASN A 129 9.15 -9.94 -3.05
N ARG A 130 9.31 -9.82 -4.38
CA ARG A 130 8.76 -8.71 -5.16
C ARG A 130 7.23 -8.74 -5.19
N ALA A 131 6.63 -9.91 -5.44
CA ALA A 131 5.18 -10.08 -5.42
C ALA A 131 4.60 -9.74 -4.03
N ASN A 132 5.20 -10.25 -2.96
CA ASN A 132 4.80 -9.94 -1.59
C ASN A 132 4.98 -8.45 -1.24
N ARG A 133 6.02 -7.79 -1.76
CA ARG A 133 6.20 -6.34 -1.61
C ARG A 133 5.03 -5.55 -2.23
N MET A 134 4.52 -5.96 -3.38
CA MET A 134 3.37 -5.30 -4.00
C MET A 134 2.11 -5.40 -3.12
N VAL A 135 1.90 -6.55 -2.49
CA VAL A 135 0.81 -6.74 -1.51
C VAL A 135 1.00 -5.84 -0.29
N ALA A 136 2.23 -5.73 0.23
CA ALA A 136 2.54 -4.86 1.36
C ALA A 136 2.26 -3.38 1.04
N VAL A 137 2.63 -2.92 -0.16
CA VAL A 137 2.32 -1.56 -0.65
C VAL A 137 0.81 -1.34 -0.71
N LEU A 138 0.06 -2.26 -1.32
CA LEU A 138 -1.40 -2.20 -1.41
C LEU A 138 -2.07 -2.13 -0.02
N CYS A 139 -1.54 -2.89 0.94
CA CYS A 139 -2.06 -2.94 2.31
C CYS A 139 -1.58 -1.79 3.21
N ASN A 140 -0.78 -0.86 2.68
CA ASN A 140 -0.07 0.17 3.42
C ASN A 140 0.75 -0.37 4.62
N HIS A 141 1.36 -1.55 4.46
CA HIS A 141 2.26 -2.11 5.46
C HIS A 141 3.63 -1.44 5.31
N GLN A 142 3.89 -0.48 6.19
CA GLN A 142 5.12 0.29 6.20
C GLN A 142 6.02 -0.12 7.38
N ARG A 143 7.33 0.05 7.19
CA ARG A 143 8.34 -0.15 8.24
C ARG A 143 9.36 0.98 8.17
N ALA A 144 9.71 1.55 9.32
CA ALA A 144 10.82 2.48 9.41
C ALA A 144 12.13 1.81 8.99
N VAL A 145 12.99 2.55 8.29
CA VAL A 145 14.31 2.06 7.89
C VAL A 145 15.11 1.74 9.17
N PRO A 146 15.60 0.49 9.34
CA PRO A 146 16.42 0.14 10.49
C PRO A 146 17.69 0.99 10.55
N LYS A 147 18.13 1.36 11.76
CA LYS A 147 19.36 2.16 11.95
C LYS A 147 20.62 1.55 11.34
N THR A 148 20.64 0.23 11.15
CA THR A 148 21.76 -0.52 10.58
C THR A 148 21.66 -0.75 9.07
N HIS A 149 20.65 -0.20 8.41
CA HIS A 149 20.36 -0.49 7.00
C HIS A 149 21.51 -0.09 6.07
N GLU A 150 21.99 1.15 6.16
CA GLU A 150 23.06 1.68 5.31
C GLU A 150 24.34 0.83 5.41
N LYS A 151 24.80 0.57 6.63
CA LYS A 151 25.96 -0.29 6.89
C LYS A 151 25.77 -1.70 6.34
N SER A 152 24.56 -2.25 6.40
CA SER A 152 24.28 -3.58 5.85
C SER A 152 24.33 -3.58 4.32
N MET A 153 23.83 -2.52 3.68
CA MET A 153 23.89 -2.36 2.22
C MET A 153 25.33 -2.19 1.72
N GLU A 154 26.13 -1.35 2.39
CA GLU A 154 27.55 -1.16 2.07
C GLU A 154 28.33 -2.48 2.15
N ASN A 155 28.12 -3.25 3.22
CA ASN A 155 28.76 -4.56 3.39
C ASN A 155 28.38 -5.55 2.27
N LEU A 156 27.13 -5.51 1.79
CA LEU A 156 26.69 -6.35 0.68
C LEU A 156 27.32 -5.92 -0.64
N GLU A 157 27.40 -4.62 -0.90
CA GLU A 157 28.03 -4.06 -2.11
C GLU A 157 29.51 -4.41 -2.20
N ASN A 158 30.25 -4.29 -1.09
CA ASN A 158 31.65 -4.71 -1.02
C ASN A 158 31.82 -6.20 -1.34
N LYS A 159 31.01 -7.07 -0.74
CA LYS A 159 31.03 -8.51 -1.05
C LYS A 159 30.71 -8.81 -2.51
N ILE A 160 29.79 -8.08 -3.12
CA ILE A 160 29.46 -8.22 -4.55
C ILE A 160 30.67 -7.81 -5.41
N LYS A 161 31.36 -6.72 -5.06
CA LYS A 161 32.56 -6.25 -5.77
C LYS A 161 33.69 -7.29 -5.71
N ASP A 162 33.93 -7.86 -4.55
CA ASP A 162 34.96 -8.90 -4.37
C ASP A 162 34.64 -10.12 -5.23
N LYS A 163 33.39 -10.61 -5.19
CA LYS A 163 32.96 -11.75 -6.01
C LYS A 163 33.02 -11.48 -7.51
N LYS A 164 32.80 -10.25 -7.96
CA LYS A 164 32.98 -9.86 -9.37
C LYS A 164 34.45 -9.91 -9.78
N THR A 165 35.35 -9.52 -8.89
CA THR A 165 36.81 -9.59 -9.13
C THR A 165 37.26 -11.04 -9.27
N GLU A 166 36.90 -11.90 -8.30
CA GLU A 166 37.18 -13.35 -8.35
C GLU A 166 36.67 -13.99 -9.65
N LEU A 167 35.45 -13.64 -10.07
CA LEU A 167 34.85 -14.15 -11.31
C LEU A 167 35.65 -13.74 -12.55
N LYS A 168 36.16 -12.49 -12.59
CA LYS A 168 36.96 -11.99 -13.71
C LYS A 168 38.29 -12.74 -13.80
N GLU A 169 38.95 -12.96 -12.68
CA GLU A 169 40.20 -13.73 -12.62
C GLU A 169 40.01 -15.18 -13.07
N ALA A 170 38.96 -15.84 -12.58
CA ALA A 170 38.63 -17.21 -12.98
C ALA A 170 38.35 -17.33 -14.50
N LYS A 171 37.65 -16.36 -15.10
CA LYS A 171 37.41 -16.33 -16.55
C LYS A 171 38.71 -16.18 -17.35
N LEU A 172 39.59 -15.27 -16.93
CA LEU A 172 40.89 -15.08 -17.57
C LEU A 172 41.79 -16.31 -17.46
N ALA A 173 41.73 -17.03 -16.34
CA ALA A 173 42.46 -18.28 -16.17
C ALA A 173 41.93 -19.39 -17.09
N LEU A 174 40.60 -19.47 -17.27
CA LEU A 174 39.96 -20.42 -18.18
C LEU A 174 40.32 -20.13 -19.65
N GLU A 175 40.38 -18.87 -20.07
CA GLU A 175 40.78 -18.50 -21.45
C GLU A 175 42.24 -18.83 -21.79
N LYS A 176 43.10 -18.96 -20.76
CA LYS A 176 44.52 -19.29 -20.92
C LYS A 176 44.80 -20.80 -20.89
N ALA A 177 43.83 -21.62 -20.50
CA ALA A 177 43.94 -23.08 -20.40
C ALA A 177 43.46 -23.76 -21.69
#